data_AF-A0A5K0XCB4-F1
#
_entry.id   AF-A0A5K0XCB4-F1
#
_cell.length_a   1.000
_cell.length_b   1.000
_cell.length_c   1.000
_cell.angle_alpha   90.00
_cell.angle_beta   90.00
_cell.angle_gamma   90.00
#
_symmetry.space_group_name_H-M   'P 1'
#
loop_
_entity.id
_entity.type
_entity.pdbx_description
1 polymer ?
#
loop_
_entity_poly.entity_id
_entity_poly.type
_entity_poly.pdbx_seq_one_letter_code
_entity_poly.pdbx_strand_id
1 'polypeptide(L)'
;MPKPMDPLVVLLLFAALVIGTLTPAGGQSTPATKSPKDSCIGIYLEYNFQWGQAVYPLVSNLAEQGYSFHSSLTLVNTGVRRLKSWVAFIGFQHREVLVSADGAVLTNGTDLPADVGNGTFLSGFPETDLKTAIETAGDTKQFEATIPLVGTEFGVSPTSFPMPANISLANDGYTCPKPTRQ
;
A
#
# COMPACT_ATOMS: atom_id res chain seq x y z
N MET A 1 -76.70 13.50 27.48
CA MET A 1 -75.25 13.46 27.77
C MET A 1 -74.64 12.65 26.63
N PRO A 2 -73.88 13.21 25.67
CA PRO A 2 -72.87 14.28 25.72
C PRO A 2 -73.36 15.63 25.12
N LYS A 3 -72.59 16.71 25.29
CA LYS A 3 -72.86 18.07 24.80
C LYS A 3 -72.11 18.29 23.46
N PRO A 4 -72.71 18.92 22.44
CA PRO A 4 -72.07 19.11 21.14
C PRO A 4 -70.90 20.11 21.23
N MET A 5 -69.76 19.75 20.64
CA MET A 5 -68.57 20.59 20.53
C MET A 5 -68.76 21.65 19.44
N ASP A 6 -68.40 22.90 19.77
CA ASP A 6 -68.57 24.07 18.92
C ASP A 6 -67.70 24.02 17.65
N PRO A 7 -68.25 24.38 16.47
CA PRO A 7 -67.56 24.30 15.18
C PRO A 7 -66.47 25.38 14.99
N LEU A 8 -66.28 26.28 15.97
CA LEU A 8 -65.29 27.36 15.91
C LEU A 8 -63.86 26.90 16.26
N VAL A 9 -63.71 25.75 16.94
CA VAL A 9 -62.40 25.20 17.33
C VAL A 9 -61.73 24.44 16.18
N VAL A 10 -62.50 24.02 15.17
CA VAL A 10 -61.99 23.28 14.00
C VAL A 10 -61.32 24.21 12.98
N LEU A 11 -61.58 25.53 13.02
CA LEU A 11 -61.13 26.49 12.02
C LEU A 11 -59.78 27.20 12.34
N LEU A 12 -59.15 26.92 13.49
CA LEU A 12 -57.87 27.54 13.88
C LEU A 12 -56.65 26.60 13.84
N LEU A 13 -56.80 25.38 13.33
CA LEU A 13 -55.69 24.42 13.15
C LEU A 13 -55.21 24.30 11.69
N PHE A 14 -55.72 25.13 10.78
CA PHE A 14 -55.39 25.10 9.34
C PHE A 14 -54.41 26.20 8.88
N ALA A 15 -53.61 26.78 9.78
CA ALA A 15 -52.70 27.87 9.45
C ALA A 15 -51.27 27.62 9.96
N ALA A 16 -50.60 26.59 9.44
CA ALA A 16 -49.12 26.50 9.39
C ALA A 16 -48.68 25.33 8.49
N LEU A 17 -49.11 25.33 7.22
CA LEU A 17 -48.54 24.47 6.18
C LEU A 17 -47.50 25.27 5.38
N VAL A 18 -46.25 25.24 5.81
CA VAL A 18 -45.08 25.47 4.93
C VAL A 18 -44.03 24.44 5.32
N ILE A 19 -44.23 23.19 4.89
CA ILE A 19 -43.18 22.18 4.91
C ILE A 19 -42.25 22.55 3.76
N GLY A 20 -41.13 23.20 4.09
CA GLY A 20 -40.04 23.42 3.15
C GLY A 20 -39.56 22.07 2.64
N THR A 21 -39.74 21.82 1.35
CA THR A 21 -39.18 20.66 0.67
C THR A 21 -37.67 20.85 0.58
N LEU A 22 -36.95 20.30 1.55
CA LEU A 22 -35.52 20.03 1.42
C LEU A 22 -35.37 18.99 0.30
N THR A 23 -35.16 19.46 -0.93
CA THR A 23 -34.61 18.63 -1.99
C THR A 23 -33.29 18.05 -1.50
N PRO A 24 -33.11 16.73 -1.41
CA PRO A 24 -31.78 16.17 -1.25
C PRO A 24 -31.00 16.64 -2.48
N ALA A 25 -30.00 17.48 -2.26
CA ALA A 25 -28.98 17.74 -3.26
C ALA A 25 -28.37 16.37 -3.60
N GLY A 26 -28.76 15.83 -4.75
CA GLY A 26 -28.08 14.68 -5.33
C GLY A 26 -26.65 15.12 -5.57
N GLY A 27 -25.77 14.85 -4.62
CA GLY A 27 -24.34 14.91 -4.82
C GLY A 27 -24.05 13.96 -5.96
N GLN A 28 -23.83 14.51 -7.16
CA GLN A 28 -23.21 13.77 -8.24
C GLN A 28 -21.86 13.33 -7.70
N SER A 29 -21.74 12.06 -7.33
CA SER A 29 -20.46 11.45 -7.08
C SER A 29 -19.70 11.49 -8.40
N THR A 30 -18.77 12.43 -8.52
CA THR A 30 -17.71 12.37 -9.52
C THR A 30 -17.14 10.94 -9.47
N PRO A 31 -16.97 10.23 -10.60
CA PRO A 31 -16.37 8.90 -10.58
C PRO A 31 -15.03 9.00 -9.86
N ALA A 32 -14.91 8.34 -8.71
CA ALA A 32 -13.65 8.26 -8.01
C ALA A 32 -12.65 7.60 -8.97
N THR A 33 -11.58 8.32 -9.32
CA THR A 33 -10.46 7.73 -10.06
C THR A 33 -9.98 6.52 -9.27
N LYS A 34 -10.10 5.33 -9.86
CA LYS A 34 -9.63 4.09 -9.23
C LYS A 34 -8.15 4.20 -8.90
N SER A 35 -7.73 3.70 -7.74
CA SER A 35 -6.30 3.68 -7.40
C SER A 35 -5.52 2.81 -8.41
N PRO A 36 -4.19 3.01 -8.56
CA PRO A 36 -3.37 2.16 -9.43
C PRO A 36 -3.55 0.66 -9.14
N LYS A 37 -3.62 0.30 -7.84
CA LYS A 37 -3.94 -1.05 -7.35
C LYS A 37 -5.30 -1.55 -7.88
N ASP A 38 -6.35 -0.73 -7.76
CA ASP A 38 -7.71 -1.10 -8.20
C ASP A 38 -7.87 -1.18 -9.72
N SER A 39 -6.93 -0.60 -10.47
CA SER A 39 -6.88 -0.67 -11.93
C SER A 39 -6.07 -1.85 -12.46
N CYS A 40 -5.29 -2.53 -11.59
CA CYS A 40 -4.44 -3.65 -11.96
C CYS A 40 -5.22 -4.97 -11.98
N ILE A 41 -5.12 -5.72 -13.08
CA ILE A 41 -5.56 -7.12 -13.17
C ILE A 41 -4.31 -8.00 -13.22
N GLY A 42 -3.94 -8.60 -12.10
CA GLY A 42 -2.73 -9.43 -12.02
C GLY A 42 -2.07 -9.30 -10.66
N ILE A 43 -0.77 -8.99 -10.66
CA ILE A 43 0.00 -8.75 -9.44
C ILE A 43 0.40 -7.28 -9.40
N TYR A 44 -0.05 -6.58 -8.35
CA TYR A 44 0.34 -5.22 -8.06
C TYR A 44 1.54 -5.23 -7.11
N LEU A 45 2.57 -4.45 -7.42
CA LEU A 45 3.77 -4.25 -6.60
C LEU A 45 3.91 -2.77 -6.25
N GLU A 46 4.26 -2.51 -5.00
CA GLU A 46 4.49 -1.17 -4.49
C GLU A 46 5.67 -1.16 -3.52
N TYR A 47 6.46 -0.10 -3.58
CA TYR A 47 7.50 0.18 -2.59
C TYR A 47 7.20 1.53 -1.97
N ASN A 48 7.19 1.58 -0.65
CA ASN A 48 6.91 2.79 0.10
C ASN A 48 8.05 3.07 1.08
N PHE A 49 8.77 4.17 0.87
CA PHE A 49 9.72 4.68 1.86
C PHE A 49 8.95 5.42 2.95
N GLN A 50 9.23 5.08 4.21
CA GLN A 50 8.54 5.68 5.35
C GLN A 50 9.38 6.80 5.97
N TRP A 51 10.61 6.46 6.38
CA TRP A 51 11.52 7.41 7.01
C TRP A 51 12.95 6.87 7.04
N GLY A 52 13.89 7.76 7.34
CA GLY A 52 15.28 7.42 7.60
C GLY A 52 15.97 8.47 8.46
N GLN A 53 17.12 8.14 9.02
CA GLN A 53 17.94 9.08 9.80
C GLN A 53 19.42 8.73 9.72
N ALA A 54 20.30 9.70 9.96
CA ALA A 54 21.75 9.45 9.99
C ALA A 54 22.07 8.46 11.12
N VAL A 55 22.92 7.48 10.83
CA VAL A 55 23.40 6.51 11.81
C VAL A 55 24.89 6.69 12.08
N TYR A 56 25.35 6.28 13.26
CA TYR A 56 26.75 6.38 13.62
C TYR A 56 27.63 5.46 12.75
N PRO A 57 28.90 5.85 12.49
CA PRO A 57 29.50 7.12 12.87
C PRO A 57 28.96 8.29 12.04
N LEU A 58 28.84 9.47 12.67
CA LEU A 58 28.53 10.71 11.94
C LEU A 58 29.82 11.21 11.30
N VAL A 59 29.86 11.26 9.98
CA VAL A 59 31.05 11.60 9.19
C VAL A 59 30.84 12.90 8.43
N SER A 60 31.94 13.63 8.18
CA SER A 60 31.91 14.86 7.39
C SER A 60 31.73 14.60 5.89
N ASN A 61 32.22 13.45 5.39
CA ASN A 61 32.02 13.04 4.00
C ASN A 61 30.60 12.48 3.82
N LEU A 62 29.66 13.30 3.32
CA LEU A 62 28.27 12.89 3.16
C LEU A 62 28.08 11.70 2.22
N ALA A 63 28.99 11.46 1.25
CA ALA A 63 28.93 10.29 0.38
C ALA A 63 29.17 8.97 1.14
N GLU A 64 29.83 9.03 2.29
CA GLU A 64 30.08 7.90 3.19
C GLU A 64 29.17 7.88 4.41
N GLN A 65 28.37 8.93 4.63
CA GLN A 65 27.40 8.94 5.71
C GLN A 65 26.35 7.86 5.47
N GLY A 66 26.20 6.96 6.44
CA GLY A 66 25.13 5.98 6.49
C GLY A 66 23.84 6.61 7.01
N TYR A 67 22.73 6.27 6.38
CA TYR A 67 21.38 6.60 6.83
C TYR A 67 20.56 5.34 6.95
N SER A 68 19.87 5.15 8.06
CA SER A 68 18.88 4.07 8.15
C SER A 68 17.75 4.35 7.18
N PHE A 69 17.17 3.30 6.60
CA PHE A 69 15.88 3.39 5.90
C PHE A 69 14.88 2.43 6.52
N HIS A 70 13.63 2.89 6.59
CA HIS A 70 12.46 2.11 6.91
C HIS A 70 11.50 2.22 5.73
N SER A 71 11.14 1.07 5.16
CA SER A 71 10.30 1.00 3.98
C SER A 71 9.43 -0.25 4.01
N SER A 72 8.50 -0.36 3.06
CA SER A 72 7.73 -1.57 2.86
C SER A 72 7.66 -1.93 1.37
N LEU A 73 7.81 -3.22 1.07
CA LEU A 73 7.45 -3.79 -0.21
C LEU A 73 6.09 -4.47 -0.08
N THR A 74 5.11 -4.06 -0.88
CA THR A 74 3.77 -4.65 -0.89
C THR A 74 3.50 -5.35 -2.22
N LEU A 75 3.05 -6.60 -2.15
CA LEU A 75 2.58 -7.40 -3.27
C LEU A 75 1.12 -7.73 -3.06
N VAL A 76 0.27 -7.51 -4.07
CA VAL A 76 -1.16 -7.83 -4.01
C VAL A 76 -1.54 -8.66 -5.21
N ASN A 77 -2.17 -9.80 -4.99
CA ASN A 77 -2.80 -10.58 -6.05
C ASN A 77 -4.22 -10.07 -6.32
N THR A 78 -4.36 -9.21 -7.33
CA THR A 78 -5.64 -8.74 -7.86
C THR A 78 -6.14 -9.60 -9.03
N GLY A 79 -5.44 -10.68 -9.35
CA GLY A 79 -5.75 -11.58 -10.46
C GLY A 79 -6.69 -12.73 -10.08
N VAL A 80 -6.93 -13.59 -11.07
CA VAL A 80 -7.81 -14.77 -10.96
C VAL A 80 -7.06 -16.08 -10.74
N ARG A 81 -5.73 -16.02 -10.57
CA ARG A 81 -4.88 -17.20 -10.32
C ARG A 81 -3.96 -16.90 -9.15
N ARG A 82 -3.71 -17.92 -8.32
CA ARG A 82 -2.73 -17.85 -7.23
C ARG A 82 -1.35 -17.53 -7.78
N LEU A 83 -0.64 -16.62 -7.13
CA LEU A 83 0.79 -16.42 -7.36
C LEU A 83 1.53 -17.40 -6.45
N LYS A 84 2.22 -18.37 -7.03
CA LYS A 84 2.94 -19.39 -6.26
C LYS A 84 4.39 -19.00 -6.07
N SER A 85 4.92 -19.22 -4.87
CA SER A 85 6.33 -18.99 -4.51
C SER A 85 6.82 -17.64 -5.06
N TRP A 86 6.15 -16.57 -4.62
CA TRP A 86 6.40 -15.25 -5.19
C TRP A 86 7.87 -14.84 -4.97
N VAL A 87 8.43 -14.19 -5.98
CA VAL A 87 9.78 -13.63 -5.95
C VAL A 87 9.71 -12.20 -6.48
N ALA A 88 10.17 -11.26 -5.69
CA ALA A 88 10.24 -9.85 -6.05
C ALA A 88 11.70 -9.40 -6.14
N PHE A 89 12.01 -8.59 -7.14
CA PHE A 89 13.28 -7.90 -7.25
C PHE A 89 13.14 -6.46 -6.72
N ILE A 90 14.09 -6.03 -5.91
CA ILE A 90 14.27 -4.63 -5.52
C ILE A 90 15.64 -4.17 -6.03
N GLY A 91 15.64 -3.18 -6.91
CA GLY A 91 16.86 -2.56 -7.45
C GLY A 91 17.40 -1.46 -6.55
N PHE A 92 17.90 -1.84 -5.37
CA PHE A 92 18.72 -0.97 -4.52
C PHE A 92 19.90 -0.37 -5.31
N GLN A 93 20.28 0.88 -5.01
CA GLN A 93 21.19 1.70 -5.85
C GLN A 93 22.12 2.67 -5.07
N HIS A 94 22.12 2.61 -3.75
CA HIS A 94 22.83 3.48 -2.82
C HIS A 94 23.73 2.71 -1.84
N ARG A 95 24.31 1.58 -2.31
CA ARG A 95 25.19 0.68 -1.53
C ARG A 95 24.51 0.17 -0.26
N GLU A 96 23.26 -0.20 -0.40
CA GLU A 96 22.39 -0.55 0.72
C GLU A 96 22.83 -1.85 1.38
N VAL A 97 22.71 -1.86 2.70
CA VAL A 97 22.76 -3.06 3.55
C VAL A 97 21.34 -3.30 4.05
N LEU A 98 20.76 -4.44 3.71
CA LEU A 98 19.47 -4.85 4.24
C LEU A 98 19.68 -5.54 5.59
N VAL A 99 18.97 -5.11 6.62
CA VAL A 99 19.11 -5.61 8.00
C VAL A 99 17.92 -6.49 8.39
N SER A 100 16.72 -6.16 7.92
CA SER A 100 15.54 -6.99 8.10
C SER A 100 14.58 -6.92 6.92
N ALA A 101 13.85 -8.01 6.71
CA ALA A 101 12.76 -8.14 5.73
C ALA A 101 11.67 -9.06 6.29
N ASP A 102 10.86 -8.54 7.23
CA ASP A 102 9.90 -9.39 7.94
C ASP A 102 8.80 -9.92 6.99
N GLY A 103 8.57 -11.23 6.99
CA GLY A 103 7.71 -11.91 6.03
C GLY A 103 8.40 -12.35 4.72
N ALA A 104 9.71 -12.15 4.58
CA ALA A 104 10.49 -12.56 3.41
C ALA A 104 11.91 -12.99 3.78
N VAL A 105 12.57 -13.64 2.82
CA VAL A 105 13.99 -14.02 2.90
C VAL A 105 14.71 -13.67 1.60
N LEU A 106 16.02 -13.49 1.65
CA LEU A 106 16.84 -13.36 0.45
C LEU A 106 16.82 -14.68 -0.33
N THR A 107 16.48 -14.63 -1.62
CA THR A 107 16.38 -15.84 -2.45
C THR A 107 17.73 -16.55 -2.66
N ASN A 108 18.84 -15.83 -2.49
CA ASN A 108 20.19 -16.41 -2.54
C ASN A 108 20.59 -17.17 -1.27
N GLY A 109 19.73 -17.20 -0.24
CA GLY A 109 19.99 -17.88 1.04
C GLY A 109 21.02 -17.19 1.94
N THR A 110 21.42 -15.96 1.64
CA THR A 110 22.30 -15.18 2.53
C THR A 110 21.52 -14.70 3.75
N ASP A 111 22.13 -14.80 4.92
CA ASP A 111 21.55 -14.29 6.16
C ASP A 111 21.60 -12.75 6.22
N LEU A 112 20.59 -12.14 6.84
CA LEU A 112 20.61 -10.71 7.13
C LEU A 112 21.39 -10.44 8.43
N PRO A 113 22.18 -9.34 8.51
CA PRO A 113 22.28 -8.27 7.53
C PRO A 113 23.16 -8.63 6.31
N ALA A 114 22.81 -8.10 5.13
CA ALA A 114 23.51 -8.40 3.88
C ALA A 114 23.64 -7.17 2.96
N ASP A 115 24.74 -7.11 2.20
CA ASP A 115 24.94 -6.12 1.14
C ASP A 115 24.00 -6.41 -0.05
N VAL A 116 23.15 -5.44 -0.38
CA VAL A 116 22.13 -5.55 -1.43
C VAL A 116 22.19 -4.42 -2.46
N GLY A 117 23.21 -3.57 -2.41
CA GLY A 117 23.29 -2.34 -3.21
C GLY A 117 23.35 -2.49 -4.74
N ASN A 118 23.45 -3.72 -5.26
CA ASN A 118 23.28 -4.04 -6.69
C ASN A 118 21.88 -4.59 -7.02
N GLY A 119 20.95 -4.42 -6.10
CA GLY A 119 19.65 -5.05 -6.09
C GLY A 119 19.66 -6.45 -5.45
N THR A 120 18.47 -6.91 -5.06
CA THR A 120 18.27 -8.21 -4.42
C THR A 120 16.93 -8.81 -4.78
N PHE A 121 16.82 -10.13 -4.58
CA PHE A 121 15.58 -10.88 -4.75
C PHE A 121 15.07 -11.34 -3.38
N LEU A 122 13.80 -11.04 -3.12
CA LEU A 122 13.07 -11.49 -1.94
C LEU A 122 12.03 -12.52 -2.34
N SER A 123 11.92 -13.57 -1.53
CA SER A 123 10.86 -14.57 -1.60
C SER A 123 10.11 -14.63 -0.28
N GLY A 124 8.81 -14.93 -0.34
CA GLY A 124 7.98 -15.00 0.85
C GLY A 124 8.41 -16.05 1.86
N PHE A 125 8.23 -15.75 3.15
CA PHE A 125 8.44 -16.69 4.25
C PHE A 125 7.60 -16.31 5.48
N PRO A 126 6.96 -17.26 6.18
CA PRO A 126 6.79 -18.67 5.80
C PRO A 126 5.75 -18.85 4.69
N GLU A 127 4.90 -17.86 4.46
CA GLU A 127 3.89 -17.87 3.41
C GLU A 127 4.53 -17.48 2.06
N THR A 128 4.64 -18.48 1.18
CA THR A 128 5.31 -18.31 -0.12
C THR A 128 4.34 -18.02 -1.25
N ASP A 129 3.04 -18.26 -1.06
CA ASP A 129 2.00 -18.10 -2.07
C ASP A 129 1.07 -16.94 -1.72
N LEU A 130 0.59 -16.21 -2.73
CA LEU A 130 -0.54 -15.27 -2.60
C LEU A 130 -1.77 -15.86 -3.27
N LYS A 131 -2.79 -16.17 -2.46
CA LYS A 131 -4.11 -16.62 -2.94
C LYS A 131 -4.80 -15.51 -3.73
N THR A 132 -5.89 -15.86 -4.39
CA THR A 132 -6.75 -14.87 -5.05
C THR A 132 -7.76 -14.30 -4.05
N ALA A 133 -8.20 -13.06 -4.25
CA ALA A 133 -9.30 -12.49 -3.47
C ALA A 133 -10.61 -13.31 -3.61
N ILE A 134 -10.77 -14.07 -4.70
CA ILE A 134 -11.91 -14.98 -4.94
C ILE A 134 -11.85 -16.16 -3.96
N GLU A 135 -10.69 -16.83 -3.85
CA GLU A 135 -10.49 -17.97 -2.94
C GLU A 135 -10.64 -17.57 -1.47
N THR A 136 -10.35 -16.31 -1.15
CA THR A 136 -10.26 -15.82 0.24
C THR A 136 -11.47 -15.01 0.67
N ALA A 137 -12.49 -14.89 -0.19
CA ALA A 137 -13.65 -14.01 0.04
C ALA A 137 -13.24 -12.56 0.40
N GLY A 138 -12.13 -12.07 -0.15
CA GLY A 138 -11.61 -10.73 0.11
C GLY A 138 -10.78 -10.57 1.38
N ASP A 139 -10.35 -11.66 2.05
CA ASP A 139 -9.41 -11.57 3.17
C ASP A 139 -8.01 -11.18 2.69
N THR A 140 -7.64 -9.91 2.92
CA THR A 140 -6.37 -9.30 2.48
C THR A 140 -5.15 -10.02 3.01
N LYS A 141 -5.22 -10.64 4.19
CA LYS A 141 -4.08 -11.36 4.79
C LYS A 141 -3.60 -12.56 3.97
N GLN A 142 -4.41 -13.01 3.01
CA GLN A 142 -4.15 -14.21 2.22
C GLN A 142 -3.82 -13.92 0.74
N PHE A 143 -4.14 -12.72 0.24
CA PHE A 143 -3.83 -12.30 -1.14
C PHE A 143 -2.89 -11.10 -1.22
N GLU A 144 -2.46 -10.55 -0.08
CA GLU A 144 -1.49 -9.47 0.03
C GLU A 144 -0.33 -9.90 0.94
N ALA A 145 0.89 -9.57 0.53
CA ALA A 145 2.08 -9.60 1.37
C ALA A 145 2.62 -8.18 1.50
N THR A 146 2.80 -7.70 2.73
CA THR A 146 3.49 -6.44 3.02
C THR A 146 4.72 -6.78 3.85
N ILE A 147 5.90 -6.45 3.30
CA ILE A 147 7.21 -6.80 3.84
C ILE A 147 7.85 -5.52 4.39
N PRO A 148 7.89 -5.31 5.71
CA PRO A 148 8.68 -4.25 6.30
C PRO A 148 10.17 -4.51 6.07
N LEU A 149 10.86 -3.50 5.54
CA LEU A 149 12.27 -3.52 5.23
C LEU A 149 12.98 -2.49 6.10
N VAL A 150 14.03 -2.92 6.79
CA VAL A 150 14.94 -2.03 7.52
C VAL A 150 16.35 -2.25 6.99
N GLY A 151 17.07 -1.17 6.76
CA GLY A 151 18.45 -1.25 6.33
C GLY A 151 19.20 0.06 6.49
N THR A 152 20.37 0.12 5.90
CA THR A 152 21.21 1.32 5.80
C THR A 152 21.53 1.58 4.35
N GLU A 153 21.49 2.84 3.94
CA GLU A 153 21.95 3.32 2.64
C GLU A 153 23.01 4.41 2.82
N PHE A 154 23.82 4.65 1.79
CA PHE A 154 24.95 5.56 1.89
C PHE A 154 24.88 6.67 0.85
N GLY A 155 25.28 7.88 1.25
CA GLY A 155 25.43 9.00 0.32
C GLY A 155 24.12 9.68 -0.09
N VAL A 156 22.98 9.27 0.48
CA VAL A 156 21.67 9.83 0.15
C VAL A 156 20.92 10.16 1.43
N SER A 157 20.55 11.45 1.57
CA SER A 157 19.81 11.93 2.72
C SER A 157 18.36 11.41 2.70
N PRO A 158 17.77 11.02 3.83
CA PRO A 158 16.35 10.62 3.91
C PRO A 158 15.38 11.68 3.37
N THR A 159 15.75 12.96 3.39
CA THR A 159 14.94 14.06 2.85
C THR A 159 14.78 14.01 1.33
N SER A 160 15.59 13.21 0.61
CA SER A 160 15.43 13.00 -0.82
C SER A 160 14.55 11.81 -1.17
N PHE A 161 13.92 11.16 -0.18
CA PHE A 161 13.04 10.00 -0.37
C PHE A 161 13.67 8.95 -1.29
N PRO A 162 14.80 8.35 -0.87
CA PRO A 162 15.50 7.38 -1.69
C PRO A 162 14.56 6.23 -2.04
N MET A 163 14.32 6.10 -3.34
CA MET A 163 13.56 4.99 -3.92
C MET A 163 14.56 4.04 -4.57
N PRO A 164 14.26 2.74 -4.63
CA PRO A 164 15.01 1.84 -5.50
C PRO A 164 14.94 2.31 -6.96
N ALA A 165 15.93 1.91 -7.76
CA ALA A 165 15.96 2.17 -9.20
C ALA A 165 14.80 1.47 -9.93
N ASN A 166 14.41 0.28 -9.43
CA ASN A 166 13.34 -0.53 -10.00
C ASN A 166 12.74 -1.46 -8.93
N ILE A 167 11.48 -1.84 -9.13
CA ILE A 167 10.87 -3.01 -8.48
C ILE A 167 10.18 -3.83 -9.57
N SER A 168 10.25 -5.16 -9.46
CA SER A 168 9.58 -6.04 -10.42
C SER A 168 9.27 -7.40 -9.82
N LEU A 169 8.22 -8.03 -10.33
CA LEU A 169 7.96 -9.43 -10.06
C LEU A 169 8.90 -10.29 -10.92
N ALA A 170 9.58 -11.26 -10.31
CA ALA A 170 10.55 -12.12 -10.96
C ALA A 170 9.99 -13.52 -11.28
N ASN A 171 8.70 -13.78 -10.99
CA ASN A 171 8.04 -15.03 -11.33
C ASN A 171 7.80 -15.16 -12.84
N ASP A 172 8.06 -16.35 -13.38
CA ASP A 172 7.82 -16.68 -14.77
C ASP A 172 6.35 -16.49 -15.17
N GLY A 173 6.14 -16.02 -16.40
CA GLY A 173 4.80 -15.84 -16.96
C GLY A 173 4.09 -14.55 -16.52
N TYR A 174 4.75 -13.70 -15.72
CA TYR A 174 4.28 -12.37 -15.39
C TYR A 174 5.13 -11.31 -16.08
N THR A 175 4.49 -10.22 -16.52
CA THR A 175 5.19 -9.06 -17.09
C THR A 175 4.58 -7.81 -16.51
N CYS A 176 5.32 -7.15 -15.63
CA CYS A 176 4.93 -5.87 -15.05
C CYS A 176 5.48 -4.72 -15.90
N PRO A 177 4.71 -3.65 -16.12
CA PRO A 177 5.27 -2.42 -16.68
C PRO A 177 6.31 -1.83 -15.73
N LYS A 178 7.14 -0.90 -16.25
CA LYS A 178 8.10 -0.19 -15.40
C LYS A 178 7.37 0.56 -14.28
N PRO A 179 7.90 0.55 -13.05
CA PRO A 179 7.28 1.26 -11.93
C PRO A 179 7.28 2.76 -12.17
N THR A 180 6.26 3.42 -11.64
CA THR A 180 6.12 4.88 -11.65
C THR A 180 6.24 5.42 -10.22
N ARG A 181 6.87 6.59 -10.05
CA ARG A 181 6.81 7.33 -8.78
C ARG A 181 5.51 8.11 -8.70
N GLN A 182 4.89 8.11 -7.52
CA GLN A 182 3.68 8.87 -7.19
C GLN A 182 4.04 9.94 -6.15
#